data_AF-A0AAD9U3R5-F1
#
_entry.id   AF-A0AAD9U3R5-F1
#
_cell.length_a   1.000
_cell.length_b   1.000
_cell.length_c   1.000
_cell.angle_alpha   90.00
_cell.angle_beta   90.00
_cell.angle_gamma   90.00
#
_symmetry.space_group_name_H-M   'P 1'
#
loop_
_entity.id
_entity.type
_entity.pdbx_description
1 polymer ?
#
loop_
_entity_poly.entity_id
_entity_poly.type
_entity_poly.pdbx_seq_one_letter_code
_entity_poly.pdbx_strand_id
1 'polypeptide(L)'
;MICDAHGHKMSKSLGNIIDPIEIINGISLDSLHNRLEEGNLDPKELDVAKAGLIINFPHGIAECGADALRFALISYTTQSFWISSMVQQTLECRSICYGQNGEDYVPPNKYTPGKYLL
;
A
#
# COMPACT_ATOMS: atom_id res chain seq x y z
N MET A 1 -4.04 4.34 15.47
CA MET A 1 -2.73 3.73 15.15
C MET A 1 -2.94 2.79 13.97
N ILE A 2 -2.05 2.76 12.99
CA ILE A 2 -2.17 1.84 11.84
C ILE A 2 -1.38 0.56 12.16
N CYS A 3 -2.06 -0.57 12.04
CA CYS A 3 -1.53 -1.89 12.35
C CYS A 3 -1.56 -2.79 11.11
N ASP A 4 -0.66 -3.78 11.07
CA ASP A 4 -0.71 -4.84 10.07
C ASP A 4 -1.90 -5.79 10.30
N ALA A 5 -2.05 -6.81 9.46
CA ALA A 5 -3.13 -7.81 9.57
C ALA A 5 -3.05 -8.67 10.84
N HIS A 6 -1.92 -8.67 11.54
CA HIS A 6 -1.70 -9.42 12.78
C HIS A 6 -1.82 -8.53 14.03
N GLY A 7 -2.03 -7.23 13.84
CA GLY A 7 -2.16 -6.25 14.90
C GLY A 7 -0.87 -5.71 15.48
N HIS A 8 0.26 -5.98 14.83
CA HIS A 8 1.48 -5.27 15.15
C HIS A 8 1.44 -3.87 14.54
N LYS A 9 2.00 -2.92 15.29
CA LYS A 9 2.23 -1.57 14.77
C LYS A 9 3.17 -1.65 13.57
N MET A 10 2.83 -0.93 12.51
CA MET A 10 3.74 -0.83 11.36
C MET A 10 5.09 -0.23 11.78
N SER A 11 6.17 -0.91 11.42
CA SER A 11 7.54 -0.50 11.76
C SER A 11 8.54 -0.99 10.71
N LYS A 12 9.62 -0.21 10.53
CA LYS A 12 10.69 -0.55 9.57
C LYS A 12 11.40 -1.84 9.95
N SER A 13 11.52 -2.11 11.25
CA SER A 13 12.15 -3.31 11.80
C SER A 13 11.38 -4.60 11.53
N LEU A 14 10.05 -4.52 11.40
CA LEU A 14 9.19 -5.68 11.10
C LEU A 14 8.92 -5.85 9.59
N GLY A 15 9.37 -4.92 8.75
CA GLY A 15 9.18 -5.00 7.29
C GLY A 15 7.72 -4.87 6.85
N ASN A 16 6.81 -4.48 7.74
CA ASN A 16 5.36 -4.43 7.49
C ASN A 16 4.86 -3.02 7.12
N ILE A 17 5.75 -2.11 6.72
CA ILE A 17 5.39 -0.77 6.25
C ILE A 17 5.09 -0.83 4.76
N ILE A 18 3.98 -0.24 4.33
CA ILE A 18 3.65 0.00 2.92
C ILE A 18 3.86 1.48 2.61
N ASP A 19 4.50 1.81 1.48
CA ASP A 19 4.69 3.21 1.12
C ASP A 19 3.37 3.77 0.52
N PRO A 20 2.87 4.93 0.99
CA PRO A 20 1.67 5.53 0.41
C PRO A 20 1.79 5.81 -1.09
N ILE A 21 2.98 6.08 -1.63
CA ILE A 21 3.20 6.32 -3.06
C ILE A 21 2.96 5.04 -3.87
N GLU A 22 3.36 3.90 -3.34
CA GLU A 22 3.12 2.59 -3.96
C GLU A 22 1.63 2.23 -3.97
N ILE A 23 0.88 2.68 -2.97
CA ILE A 23 -0.58 2.52 -2.95
C ILE A 23 -1.22 3.41 -4.04
N ILE A 24 -0.77 4.66 -4.13
CA ILE A 24 -1.31 5.64 -5.10
C ILE A 24 -1.11 5.17 -6.53
N ASN A 25 0.11 4.78 -6.89
CA ASN A 25 0.51 4.40 -8.25
C ASN A 25 0.30 2.91 -8.57
N GLY A 26 0.02 2.10 -7.56
CA GLY A 26 0.04 0.64 -7.66
C GLY A 26 1.46 0.06 -7.65
N ILE A 27 1.57 -1.18 -7.17
CA ILE A 27 2.83 -1.93 -7.12
C ILE A 27 2.57 -3.43 -7.29
N SER A 28 3.45 -4.10 -8.03
CA SER A 28 3.40 -5.56 -8.20
C SER A 28 3.92 -6.31 -6.97
N LEU A 29 3.50 -7.56 -6.78
CA LEU A 29 4.00 -8.40 -5.68
C LEU A 29 5.52 -8.58 -5.74
N ASP A 30 6.08 -8.75 -6.93
CA ASP A 30 7.53 -8.90 -7.13
C ASP A 30 8.29 -7.63 -6.70
N SER A 31 7.79 -6.46 -7.08
CA SER A 31 8.38 -5.18 -6.66
C SER A 31 8.28 -4.97 -5.15
N LEU A 32 7.20 -5.40 -4.51
CA LEU A 32 7.07 -5.39 -3.04
C LEU A 32 8.11 -6.29 -2.37
N HIS A 33 8.40 -7.46 -2.95
CA HIS A 33 9.46 -8.36 -2.46
C HIS A 33 10.85 -7.75 -2.65
N ASN A 34 11.16 -7.22 -3.83
CA ASN A 34 12.46 -6.59 -4.11
C ASN A 34 12.74 -5.45 -3.13
N ARG A 35 11.73 -4.65 -2.80
CA ARG A 35 11.86 -3.58 -1.80
C ARG A 35 12.14 -4.10 -0.38
N LEU A 36 11.58 -5.25 0.00
CA LEU A 36 11.94 -5.89 1.27
C LEU A 36 13.39 -6.35 1.28
N GLU A 37 13.88 -6.87 0.15
CA GLU A 37 15.26 -7.31 -0.03
C GLU A 37 16.28 -6.16 -0.04
N GLU A 38 15.89 -5.00 -0.58
CA GLU A 38 16.67 -3.76 -0.46
C GLU A 38 16.71 -3.21 0.98
N GLY A 39 15.77 -3.64 1.82
CA GLY A 39 15.68 -3.26 3.22
C GLY A 39 16.74 -3.94 4.08
N ASN A 40 17.20 -3.23 5.13
CA ASN A 40 18.11 -3.79 6.13
C ASN A 40 17.34 -4.60 7.20
N LEU A 41 16.69 -5.67 6.78
CA LEU A 41 15.92 -6.59 7.64
C LEU A 41 16.73 -7.83 8.01
N ASP A 42 16.44 -8.40 9.18
CA ASP A 42 16.96 -9.72 9.53
C ASP A 42 16.38 -10.76 8.56
N PRO A 43 17.16 -11.74 8.07
CA PRO A 43 16.65 -12.76 7.15
C PRO A 43 15.39 -13.48 7.63
N LYS A 44 15.24 -13.67 8.95
CA LYS A 44 14.04 -14.29 9.53
C LYS A 44 12.80 -13.41 9.38
N GLU A 45 12.95 -12.11 9.66
CA GLU A 45 11.86 -11.13 9.54
C GLU A 45 11.51 -10.89 8.07
N LEU A 46 12.50 -10.97 7.18
CA LEU A 46 12.30 -10.87 5.73
C LEU A 46 11.37 -11.98 5.20
N ASP A 47 11.59 -13.23 5.60
CA ASP A 47 10.73 -14.36 5.19
C ASP A 47 9.31 -14.20 5.73
N VAL A 48 9.15 -13.75 6.98
CA VAL A 48 7.85 -13.48 7.59
C VAL A 48 7.13 -12.35 6.85
N ALA A 49 7.83 -11.26 6.54
CA ALA A 49 7.27 -10.12 5.81
C ALA A 49 6.83 -10.52 4.39
N LYS A 50 7.65 -11.30 3.66
CA LYS A 50 7.30 -11.83 2.34
C LYS A 50 6.06 -12.72 2.38
N ALA A 51 6.00 -13.66 3.33
CA ALA A 51 4.83 -14.50 3.52
C ALA A 51 3.57 -13.68 3.83
N GLY A 52 3.70 -12.65 4.68
CA GLY A 52 2.62 -11.72 4.99
C GLY A 52 2.12 -10.96 3.77
N LEU A 53 3.01 -10.50 2.88
CA LEU A 53 2.63 -9.81 1.65
C LEU A 53 1.88 -10.72 0.68
N ILE A 54 2.29 -11.98 0.53
CA ILE A 54 1.62 -12.95 -0.34
C ILE A 54 0.18 -13.21 0.15
N ILE A 55 -0.03 -13.30 1.46
CA ILE A 55 -1.35 -13.53 2.06
C ILE A 55 -2.25 -12.30 1.89
N ASN A 56 -1.72 -11.10 2.14
CA ASN A 56 -2.52 -9.88 2.14
C ASN A 56 -2.73 -9.29 0.73
N PHE A 57 -1.75 -9.46 -0.16
CA PHE A 57 -1.69 -8.86 -1.49
C PHE A 57 -1.23 -9.88 -2.54
N PRO A 58 -1.99 -10.97 -2.77
CA PRO A 58 -1.59 -12.05 -3.68
C PRO A 58 -1.37 -11.60 -5.13
N HIS A 59 -1.99 -10.48 -5.53
CA HIS A 59 -1.86 -9.88 -6.86
C HIS A 59 -1.13 -8.53 -6.84
N GLY A 60 -0.53 -8.15 -5.71
CA GLY A 60 -0.01 -6.80 -5.47
C GLY A 60 -1.09 -5.79 -5.09
N ILE A 61 -0.75 -4.51 -5.18
CA ILE A 61 -1.64 -3.39 -4.86
C ILE A 61 -1.99 -2.71 -6.17
N ALA A 62 -3.29 -2.69 -6.48
CA ALA A 62 -3.78 -1.99 -7.66
C ALA A 62 -3.75 -0.46 -7.45
N GLU A 63 -3.54 0.26 -8.54
CA GLU A 63 -3.54 1.72 -8.56
C GLU A 63 -4.90 2.28 -8.13
N CYS A 64 -4.87 3.22 -7.20
CA CYS A 64 -6.08 3.82 -6.63
C CYS A 64 -6.16 5.34 -6.74
N GLY A 65 -5.03 6.03 -6.93
CA GLY A 65 -4.96 7.49 -6.88
C GLY A 65 -4.92 8.07 -5.45
N ALA A 66 -4.47 9.31 -5.33
CA ALA A 66 -4.23 9.98 -4.05
C ALA A 66 -5.50 10.32 -3.27
N ASP A 67 -6.59 10.67 -3.96
CA ASP A 67 -7.84 11.07 -3.30
C ASP A 67 -8.60 9.87 -2.74
N ALA A 68 -8.54 8.72 -3.42
CA ALA A 68 -9.08 7.47 -2.90
C ALA A 68 -8.36 7.06 -1.60
N LEU A 69 -7.03 7.20 -1.53
CA LEU A 69 -6.24 6.91 -0.32
C LEU A 69 -6.63 7.84 0.83
N ARG A 70 -6.81 9.13 0.56
CA ARG A 70 -7.27 10.10 1.57
C ARG A 70 -8.65 9.74 2.11
N PHE A 71 -9.59 9.37 1.22
CA PHE A 71 -10.94 8.99 1.63
C PHE A 71 -10.92 7.71 2.47
N ALA A 72 -10.13 6.71 2.06
CA ALA A 72 -9.96 5.47 2.82
C ALA A 72 -9.34 5.72 4.21
N LEU A 73 -8.37 6.63 4.32
CA LEU A 73 -7.79 7.01 5.61
C LEU A 73 -8.80 7.74 6.51
N ILE A 74 -9.67 8.59 5.96
CA ILE A 74 -10.75 9.23 6.71
C ILE A 74 -11.74 8.18 7.21
N SER A 75 -12.19 7.26 6.34
CA SER A 75 -13.06 6.15 6.70
C SER A 75 -12.43 5.24 7.76
N TYR A 76 -11.13 4.98 7.66
CA TYR A 76 -10.37 4.21 8.64
C TYR A 76 -10.43 4.81 10.04
N THR A 77 -10.46 6.15 10.18
CA THR A 77 -10.60 6.76 11.50
C THR A 77 -11.93 6.43 12.19
N THR A 78 -12.96 6.09 11.41
CA THR A 78 -14.28 5.67 11.92
C THR A 78 -14.35 4.17 12.21
N GLN A 79 -13.49 3.37 11.58
CA GLN A 79 -13.46 1.92 11.63
C GLN A 79 -12.03 1.45 11.93
N SER A 80 -11.74 1.17 13.21
CA SER A 80 -10.41 0.74 13.68
C SER A 80 -10.07 -0.70 13.21
N PHE A 81 -9.74 -0.88 11.93
CA PHE A 81 -9.34 -2.17 11.36
C PHE A 81 -7.91 -2.16 10.82
N TRP A 82 -7.44 -3.26 10.26
CA TRP A 82 -6.05 -3.47 9.81
C TRP A 82 -5.72 -2.76 8.49
N ILE A 83 -4.43 -2.54 8.16
CA ILE A 83 -4.03 -1.85 6.92
C ILE A 83 -4.46 -2.60 5.64
N SER A 84 -4.54 -3.93 5.67
CA SER A 84 -5.06 -4.71 4.55
C SER A 84 -6.51 -4.32 4.21
N SER A 85 -7.34 -4.05 5.24
CA SER A 85 -8.70 -3.54 5.05
C SER A 85 -8.72 -2.12 4.49
N MET A 86 -7.78 -1.25 4.92
CA MET A 86 -7.65 0.10 4.36
C MET A 86 -7.33 0.08 2.87
N VAL A 87 -6.39 -0.77 2.44
CA VAL A 87 -6.01 -0.88 1.02
C VAL A 87 -7.19 -1.40 0.18
N GLN A 88 -7.97 -2.36 0.68
CA GLN A 88 -9.19 -2.82 0.00
C GLN A 88 -10.25 -1.72 -0.09
N GLN A 89 -10.50 -0.99 1.01
CA GLN A 89 -11.40 0.18 1.00
C GLN A 89 -10.93 1.26 0.03
N THR A 90 -9.62 1.41 -0.17
CA THR A 90 -9.08 2.39 -1.12
C THR A 90 -9.50 2.07 -2.56
N LEU A 91 -9.56 0.78 -2.92
CA LEU A 91 -10.06 0.34 -4.22
C LEU A 91 -11.56 0.60 -4.37
N GLU A 92 -12.35 0.43 -3.32
CA GLU A 92 -13.77 0.77 -3.31
C GLU A 92 -13.98 2.29 -3.45
N CYS A 93 -13.16 3.08 -2.74
CA CYS A 93 -13.20 4.54 -2.79
C CYS A 93 -12.79 5.09 -4.16
N ARG A 94 -12.03 4.33 -4.96
CA ARG A 94 -11.74 4.69 -6.36
C ARG A 94 -13.02 4.88 -7.17
N SER A 95 -13.99 3.98 -7.03
CA SER A 95 -15.27 4.10 -7.74
C SER A 95 -16.09 5.31 -7.28
N ILE A 96 -15.92 5.74 -6.03
CA ILE A 96 -16.59 6.92 -5.48
C ILE A 96 -15.94 8.20 -6.01
N CYS A 97 -14.61 8.25 -6.05
CA CYS A 97 -13.87 9.42 -6.49
C CYS A 97 -13.91 9.62 -8.01
N TYR A 98 -13.93 8.54 -8.80
CA TYR A 98 -13.77 8.59 -10.25
C TYR A 98 -14.99 8.05 -11.04
N GLY A 99 -16.08 7.64 -10.37
CA GLY A 99 -17.28 7.08 -11.02
C GLY A 99 -17.16 5.58 -11.36
N GLN A 100 -18.27 4.96 -11.80
CA GLN A 100 -18.38 3.50 -11.98
C GLN A 100 -17.41 2.87 -13.01
N ASN A 101 -16.66 3.67 -13.77
CA ASN A 101 -15.66 3.20 -14.71
C ASN A 101 -14.37 3.99 -14.48
N GLY A 102 -13.55 3.62 -13.49
CA GLY A 102 -12.23 4.22 -13.25
C GLY A 102 -11.22 4.14 -14.42
N GLU A 103 -11.69 3.88 -15.63
CA GLU A 103 -11.06 3.92 -16.96
C GLU A 103 -10.65 5.34 -17.37
N ASP A 104 -11.34 6.38 -16.88
CA ASP A 104 -11.00 7.79 -17.18
C ASP A 104 -9.87 8.34 -16.28
N TYR A 105 -9.37 7.54 -15.33
CA TYR A 105 -8.22 7.92 -14.51
C TYR A 105 -6.95 7.79 -15.34
N VAL A 106 -6.49 8.91 -15.90
CA VAL A 106 -5.15 9.04 -16.46
C VAL A 106 -4.22 9.48 -15.34
N PRO A 107 -3.32 8.62 -14.84
CA PRO A 107 -2.40 9.04 -13.80
C PRO A 107 -1.53 10.19 -14.29
N PRO A 108 -1.29 11.22 -13.46
CA PRO A 108 -0.28 12.20 -13.76
C PRO A 108 1.06 11.47 -13.98
N ASN A 109 1.78 11.87 -15.02
CA ASN A 109 2.99 11.23 -15.54
C ASN A 109 3.83 10.55 -14.44
N LYS A 110 4.11 9.25 -14.60
CA LYS A 110 4.69 8.34 -13.60
C LYS A 110 5.77 9.03 -12.76
N TYR A 111 5.57 9.08 -11.45
CA TYR A 111 6.58 9.57 -10.51
C TYR A 111 7.86 8.73 -10.64
N THR A 112 8.93 9.32 -11.15
CA THR A 112 10.28 8.75 -11.11
C THR A 112 10.93 9.11 -9.76
N PRO A 113 11.25 8.13 -8.90
CA PRO A 113 12.02 8.40 -7.68
C PRO A 113 13.41 8.87 -8.09
N GLY A 114 13.79 10.12 -7.78
CA GLY A 114 15.15 10.60 -8.04
C GLY A 114 15.36 12.09 -8.32
N LYS A 115 14.35 12.96 -8.19
CA LYS A 115 14.53 14.41 -8.46
C LYS A 115 14.05 15.34 -7.34
N TYR A 116 14.44 15.10 -6.09
CA TYR A 116 14.47 16.16 -5.07
C TYR A 116 15.64 15.93 -4.10
N LEU A 117 16.84 16.33 -4.54
CA LEU A 117 17.92 16.81 -3.70
C LEU A 117 18.25 18.22 -4.19
N LEU A 118 17.58 19.22 -3.64
CA LEU A 118 18.06 20.59 -3.39
C LEU A 118 17.21 21.17 -2.25
#